data_AF-A0A0C9VTI0-F1
#
_entry.id   AF-A0A0C9VTI0-F1
#
_cell.length_a   1.000
_cell.length_b   1.000
_cell.length_c   1.000
_cell.angle_alpha   90.00
_cell.angle_beta   90.00
_cell.angle_gamma   90.00
#
_symmetry.space_group_name_H-M   'P 1'
#
loop_
_entity.id
_entity.type
_entity.pdbx_description
1 polymer ?
#
loop_
_entity_poly.entity_id
_entity_poly.type
_entity_poly.pdbx_seq_one_letter_code
_entity_poly.pdbx_strand_id
1 'polypeptide(L)' 'MEEMQTNVIAALDSVPLIQIQRYANRSAKFMDAYIKGLTGAQAAWAAQKYGGHCVLPENIFKELEEAQTKAF' A
#
# COMPACT_ATOMS: atom_id res chain seq x y z
N MET A 1 -0.19 -33.46 7.10
CA MET A 1 0.20 -32.58 5.98
C MET A 1 -1.02 -32.27 5.12
N GLU A 2 -1.80 -33.29 4.76
CA GLU A 2 -3.07 -33.15 4.02
C GLU A 2 -4.12 -32.29 4.74
N GLU A 3 -4.32 -32.49 6.05
CA GLU A 3 -5.23 -31.65 6.86
C GLU A 3 -4.84 -30.16 6.83
N MET A 4 -3.54 -29.86 6.89
CA MET A 4 -3.04 -28.48 6.83
C MET A 4 -3.31 -27.85 5.46
N GLN A 5 -3.17 -28.61 4.38
CA GLN A 5 -3.48 -28.15 3.02
C GLN A 5 -4.98 -27.86 2.88
N THR A 6 -5.84 -28.78 3.35
CA THR A 6 -7.30 -28.59 3.34
C THR A 6 -7.71 -27.34 4.12
N ASN A 7 -7.11 -27.12 5.29
CA ASN A 7 -7.37 -25.94 6.12
C ASN A 7 -6.93 -24.64 5.44
N VAL A 8 -5.80 -24.64 4.74
CA VAL A 8 -5.35 -23.45 3.98
C VAL A 8 -6.31 -23.13 2.83
N ILE A 9 -6.73 -24.15 2.07
CA ILE A 9 -7.68 -23.95 0.95
C ILE A 9 -9.02 -23.42 1.48
N ALA A 10 -9.58 -24.06 2.51
CA ALA A 10 -10.83 -23.63 3.13
C ALA A 10 -10.74 -22.19 3.68
N ALA A 11 -9.59 -21.81 4.28
CA ALA A 11 -9.38 -20.46 4.75
C ALA A 11 -9.35 -19.44 3.61
N LEU A 12 -8.68 -19.74 2.49
CA LEU A 12 -8.64 -18.86 1.31
C LEU A 12 -10.03 -18.71 0.66
N ASP A 13 -10.78 -19.80 0.53
CA ASP A 13 -12.14 -19.80 -0.03
C ASP A 13 -13.15 -19.08 0.87
N SER A 14 -12.90 -19.03 2.18
CA SER A 14 -13.75 -18.30 3.13
C SER A 14 -13.68 -16.78 2.99
N VAL A 15 -12.69 -16.24 2.27
CA VAL A 15 -12.51 -14.79 2.11
C VAL A 15 -13.54 -14.24 1.12
N PRO A 16 -14.44 -13.35 1.53
CA PRO A 16 -15.42 -12.76 0.63
C PRO A 16 -14.77 -11.94 -0.49
N LEU A 17 -15.32 -12.02 -1.70
CA LEU A 17 -14.85 -11.26 -2.86
C LEU A 17 -14.72 -9.74 -2.57
N ILE A 18 -15.65 -9.18 -1.80
CA ILE A 18 -15.62 -7.76 -1.42
C ILE A 18 -14.39 -7.41 -0.57
N GLN A 19 -13.89 -8.32 0.26
CA GLN A 19 -12.68 -8.11 1.04
C GLN A 19 -11.45 -8.10 0.14
N ILE A 20 -11.37 -9.03 -0.82
CA ILE A 20 -10.29 -9.08 -1.81
C ILE A 20 -10.23 -7.77 -2.60
N GLN A 21 -11.37 -7.31 -3.10
CA GLN A 21 -11.47 -6.04 -3.84
C GLN A 21 -11.05 -4.84 -2.99
N ARG A 22 -11.54 -4.75 -1.74
CA ARG A 22 -11.17 -3.67 -0.82
C ARG A 22 -9.66 -3.68 -0.52
N TYR A 23 -9.08 -4.86 -0.32
CA TYR A 23 -7.65 -5.01 -0.09
C TYR A 23 -6.85 -4.57 -1.32
N ALA A 24 -7.17 -5.09 -2.51
CA ALA A 24 -6.50 -4.74 -3.75
C ALA A 24 -6.55 -3.23 -4.01
N ASN A 25 -7.72 -2.60 -3.86
CA ASN A 25 -7.89 -1.15 -4.03
C ASN A 25 -7.08 -0.35 -3.00
N ARG A 26 -6.97 -0.83 -1.74
CA ARG A 26 -6.16 -0.18 -0.72
C ARG A 26 -4.67 -0.31 -1.02
N SER A 27 -4.22 -1.48 -1.44
CA SER A 27 -2.82 -1.76 -1.79
C SER A 27 -2.37 -1.01 -3.04
N ALA A 28 -3.26 -0.79 -4.02
CA ALA A 28 -2.96 0.00 -5.21
C ALA A 28 -2.47 1.43 -4.88
N LYS A 29 -2.95 2.02 -3.77
CA LYS A 29 -2.50 3.35 -3.31
C LYS A 29 -1.01 3.43 -2.98
N PHE A 30 -0.41 2.30 -2.63
CA PHE A 30 1.01 2.20 -2.27
C PHE A 30 1.87 1.73 -3.44
N MET A 31 1.25 1.19 -4.49
CA MET A 31 1.97 0.56 -5.61
C MET A 31 2.85 1.55 -6.36
N ASP A 32 2.32 2.74 -6.66
CA ASP A 32 3.08 3.82 -7.30
C ASP A 32 4.26 4.29 -6.43
N ALA A 33 4.08 4.32 -5.11
CA ALA A 33 5.16 4.65 -4.17
C ALA A 33 6.30 3.62 -4.24
N TYR A 34 5.97 2.33 -4.24
CA TYR A 34 6.97 1.28 -4.33
C TYR A 34 7.67 1.23 -5.68
N ILE A 35 6.95 1.46 -6.79
CA ILE A 35 7.54 1.56 -8.13
C ILE A 35 8.58 2.68 -8.18
N LYS A 36 8.32 3.80 -7.49
CA LYS A 36 9.23 4.95 -7.39
C LYS A 36 10.35 4.75 -6.36
N GLY A 37 10.40 3.63 -5.64
CA GLY A 37 11.46 3.31 -4.68
C GLY A 37 11.26 3.89 -3.28
N LEU A 38 10.05 4.30 -2.92
CA LEU A 38 9.76 4.79 -1.57
C LEU A 38 9.75 3.64 -0.55
N THR A 39 10.21 3.94 0.66
CA THR A 39 10.10 3.03 1.82
C THR A 39 8.66 2.97 2.35
N GLY A 40 8.35 1.98 3.20
CA GLY A 40 7.01 1.84 3.78
C GLY A 40 6.52 3.07 4.55
N ALA A 41 7.39 3.72 5.31
CA ALA A 41 7.04 4.94 6.05
C ALA A 41 6.76 6.13 5.10
N GLN A 42 7.58 6.29 4.06
CA GLN A 42 7.39 7.34 3.04
C GLN A 42 6.12 7.08 2.20
N ALA A 43 5.85 5.82 1.86
CA ALA A 43 4.65 5.44 1.12
C ALA A 43 3.37 5.67 1.93
N ALA A 44 3.40 5.42 3.26
CA ALA A 44 2.29 5.76 4.17
C ALA A 44 2.04 7.26 4.24
N TRP A 45 3.09 8.07 4.36
CA TRP A 45 2.99 9.53 4.31
C TRP A 45 2.42 10.01 2.98
N ALA A 46 2.92 9.47 1.85
CA ALA A 46 2.47 9.84 0.52
C ALA A 46 0.99 9.46 0.30
N ALA A 47 0.57 8.28 0.74
CA ALA A 47 -0.83 7.84 0.67
C ALA A 47 -1.77 8.73 1.51
N GLN A 48 -1.28 9.28 2.62
CA GLN A 48 -2.04 10.24 3.44
C GLN A 48 -2.12 11.61 2.76
N LYS A 49 -1.01 12.10 2.18
CA LYS A 49 -0.93 13.43 1.56
C LYS A 49 -1.70 13.52 0.25
N TYR A 50 -1.61 12.49 -0.61
CA TYR A 50 -2.23 12.48 -1.95
C TYR A 50 -3.51 11.64 -2.00
N GLY A 51 -4.21 11.44 -0.89
CA GLY A 51 -5.28 10.43 -0.69
C GLY A 51 -6.47 10.40 -1.67
N GLY A 52 -6.53 11.29 -2.67
CA GLY A 52 -7.47 11.24 -3.80
C GLY A 52 -6.83 10.99 -5.18
N HIS A 53 -5.55 11.32 -5.38
CA HIS A 53 -4.83 11.12 -6.62
C HIS A 53 -3.78 10.01 -6.40
N CYS A 54 -4.06 8.80 -6.89
CA CYS A 54 -3.14 7.64 -6.75
C CYS A 54 -1.86 7.75 -7.60
N VAL A 55 -1.55 8.94 -8.11
CA VAL A 55 -0.35 9.24 -8.89
C VAL A 55 0.46 10.24 -8.09
N LEU A 56 1.60 9.77 -7.57
CA LEU A 56 2.57 10.61 -6.89
C LEU A 56 3.28 11.49 -7.92
N PRO A 57 3.53 12.76 -7.60
CA PRO A 57 4.25 13.63 -8.52
C PRO A 57 5.73 13.21 -8.61
N GLU A 58 6.40 13.56 -9.71
CA GLU A 58 7.80 13.15 -9.95
C GLU A 58 8.77 13.73 -8.91
N ASN A 59 8.43 14.88 -8.33
CA ASN A 59 9.20 15.55 -7.27
C ASN A 59 8.95 15.00 -5.86
N ILE A 60 8.30 13.83 -5.71
CA ILE A 60 7.92 13.24 -4.41
C ILE A 60 9.08 13.15 -3.41
N PHE A 61 10.29 12.83 -3.89
CA PHE A 61 11.48 12.75 -3.04
C PHE A 61 11.87 14.10 -2.45
N LYS A 62 11.79 15.18 -3.23
CA LYS A 62 12.05 16.53 -2.74
C LYS A 62 11.00 16.96 -1.71
N GLU A 63 9.73 16.64 -1.96
CA GLU A 63 8.66 16.94 -0.99
C GLU A 63 8.81 16.15 0.31
N LEU A 64 9.36 14.93 0.25
CA LEU A 64 9.68 14.13 1.41
C LEU A 64 10.84 14.74 2.21
N GLU A 65 11.90 15.22 1.56
CA GLU A 65 13.02 15.93 2.22
C GLU A 65 12.53 17.22 2.91
N GLU A 66 11.68 18.00 2.23
CA GLU A 66 11.05 19.19 2.81
C GLU A 66 10.14 18.85 4.01
N ALA A 67 9.45 17.70 3.97
CA ALA A 67 8.62 17.24 5.07
C ALA A 67 9.45 16.78 6.28
N GLN A 68 10.61 16.16 6.03
CA GLN A 68 11.52 15.70 7.10
C GLN A 68 12.26 16.87 7.76
N THR A 69 12.71 17.85 6.97
CA THR A 69 13.39 19.05 7.50
C THR A 69 12.48 19.92 8.35
N LYS A 70 11.18 19.97 8.08
CA LYS A 70 10.17 20.66 8.91
C LYS A 70 9.83 19.96 10.22
N ALA A 71 10.24 18.70 10.38
CA ALA A 71 9.97 17.93 11.60
C ALA A 71 11.04 18.12 12.69
N PHE A 72 12.11 18.89 12.40
CA PHE A 72 13.19 19.25 13.33
C PHE A 72 13.13 20.72 13.72
#